data_AF-A0A917PDT7-F1
#
_entry.id   AF-A0A917PDT7-F1
#
_cell.length_a   1.000
_cell.length_b   1.000
_cell.length_c   1.000
_cell.angle_alpha   90.00
_cell.angle_beta   90.00
_cell.angle_gamma   90.00
#
_symmetry.space_group_name_H-M   'P 1'
#
loop_
_entity.id
_entity.type
_entity.pdbx_description
1 polymer ?
#
loop_
_entity_poly.entity_id
_entity_poly.type
_entity_poly.pdbx_seq_one_letter_code
_entity_poly.pdbx_strand_id
1 'polypeptide(L)'
;MNLELRTLTLGLLLLASPALAQSGTDGSAPVTPPAQTTPDPTTPAQTAPDQTAPVQTAPAPVTPAPAPADAAPAAPAQAAPTAQPGQSVLTADLKLPAVDGLTPLRTVDTVLGQAAIYRGSVKDALPRTVTALEAEGFTVRDGNASGGSVTLDRQGQAVSVTAHEELGLTVVSLSADLQGAGTVPATTGTATPPPAAPTDAAPVSAPTDAVPAPVTPAVPADPSAPVAPAAPTDPAAPATPGDPLTPVPAPPSMP
;
A
#
# COMPACT_ATOMS: atom_id res chain seq x y z
N MET A 1 23.48 26.87 -10.38
CA MET A 1 24.66 26.18 -9.81
C MET A 1 24.36 24.70 -9.87
N ASN A 2 25.09 24.00 -10.74
CA ASN A 2 25.05 22.55 -10.90
C ASN A 2 25.49 21.85 -9.63
N LEU A 3 24.80 20.78 -9.23
CA LEU A 3 25.35 19.76 -8.36
C LEU A 3 24.99 18.38 -8.93
N GLU A 4 25.83 17.93 -9.87
CA GLU A 4 26.05 16.50 -10.13
C GLU A 4 26.71 15.88 -8.89
N LEU A 5 26.31 14.68 -8.46
CA LEU A 5 27.00 13.73 -7.56
C LEU A 5 25.93 12.67 -7.18
N ARG A 6 26.03 11.35 -7.29
CA ARG A 6 27.09 10.38 -7.58
C ARG A 6 26.44 9.05 -7.99
N THR A 7 26.95 8.49 -9.07
CA THR A 7 26.97 7.05 -9.37
C THR A 7 27.52 6.28 -8.17
N LEU A 8 26.69 5.46 -7.51
CA LEU A 8 27.16 4.51 -6.51
C LEU A 8 27.25 3.12 -7.15
N THR A 9 28.47 2.78 -7.55
CA THR A 9 28.91 1.48 -8.04
C THR A 9 28.63 0.39 -7.01
N LEU A 10 27.69 -0.51 -7.32
CA LEU A 10 27.39 -1.68 -6.50
C LEU A 10 28.47 -2.74 -6.73
N GLY A 11 29.42 -2.83 -5.79
CA GLY A 11 30.49 -3.80 -5.78
C GLY A 11 29.98 -5.22 -5.49
N LEU A 12 29.98 -6.06 -6.51
CA LEU A 12 29.73 -7.50 -6.45
C LEU A 12 30.96 -8.20 -5.85
N LEU A 13 30.99 -8.40 -4.53
CA LEU A 13 32.07 -9.13 -3.86
C LEU A 13 31.82 -10.65 -3.96
N LEU A 14 32.47 -11.26 -4.95
CA LEU A 14 32.57 -12.69 -5.19
C LEU A 14 33.48 -13.33 -4.13
N LEU A 15 32.92 -13.93 -3.08
CA LEU A 15 33.71 -14.70 -2.09
C LEU A 15 33.77 -16.17 -2.52
N ALA A 16 34.94 -16.52 -3.06
CA ALA A 16 35.35 -17.86 -3.44
C ALA A 16 35.45 -18.80 -2.23
N SER A 17 34.97 -20.03 -2.40
CA SER A 17 35.17 -21.14 -1.47
C SER A 17 36.55 -21.80 -1.70
N PRO A 18 37.41 -21.97 -0.69
CA PRO A 18 38.57 -22.83 -0.83
C PRO A 18 38.20 -24.29 -0.53
N ALA A 19 38.37 -25.15 -1.53
CA ALA A 19 38.44 -26.59 -1.37
C ALA A 19 39.78 -26.96 -0.71
N LEU A 20 39.73 -27.53 0.50
CA LEU A 20 40.88 -28.17 1.12
C LEU A 20 40.74 -29.69 0.96
N ALA A 21 41.48 -30.22 -0.01
CA ALA A 21 41.87 -31.62 -0.02
C ALA A 21 42.92 -31.84 1.08
N GLN A 22 42.67 -32.77 1.99
CA GLN A 22 43.69 -33.31 2.89
C GLN A 22 43.72 -34.82 2.75
N SER A 23 44.75 -35.28 2.04
CA SER A 23 45.21 -36.66 1.96
C SER A 23 45.99 -36.98 3.25
N GLY A 24 45.50 -37.91 4.05
CA GLY A 24 46.18 -38.42 5.24
C GLY A 24 46.09 -39.94 5.28
N THR A 25 47.21 -40.60 4.99
CA THR A 25 47.46 -42.01 5.23
C THR A 25 47.70 -42.24 6.72
N ASP A 26 46.84 -42.99 7.39
CA ASP A 26 47.27 -43.73 8.58
C ASP A 26 46.40 -44.95 8.85
N GLY A 27 47.06 -46.05 9.21
CA GLY A 27 46.45 -47.35 9.42
C GLY A 27 45.56 -47.35 10.66
N SER A 28 44.31 -47.80 10.50
CA SER A 28 43.45 -48.19 11.61
C SER A 28 42.57 -49.35 11.17
N ALA A 29 42.46 -50.35 12.05
CA ALA A 29 41.73 -51.60 11.84
C ALA A 29 40.28 -51.35 11.40
N PRO A 30 39.65 -52.27 10.65
CA PRO A 30 38.28 -52.12 10.18
C PRO A 30 37.32 -52.12 11.37
N VAL A 31 36.88 -50.94 11.77
CA VAL A 31 35.76 -50.78 12.70
C VAL A 31 34.50 -50.91 11.85
N THR A 32 33.76 -52.02 12.00
CA THR A 32 32.48 -52.22 11.32
C THR A 32 31.50 -51.17 11.85
N PRO A 33 30.99 -50.26 11.01
CA PRO A 33 30.04 -49.25 11.47
C PRO A 33 28.75 -49.93 11.96
N PRO A 34 28.12 -49.43 13.04
CA PRO A 34 26.85 -49.98 13.51
C PRO A 34 25.80 -49.86 12.41
N ALA A 35 24.98 -50.90 12.25
CA ALA A 35 23.90 -50.92 11.28
C ALA A 35 22.94 -49.75 11.56
N GLN A 36 22.86 -48.81 10.60
CA GLN A 36 21.88 -47.74 10.65
C GLN A 36 20.52 -48.31 10.27
N THR A 37 19.65 -48.49 11.26
CA THR A 37 18.22 -48.71 11.01
C THR A 37 17.59 -47.37 10.71
N THR A 38 17.24 -47.15 9.44
CA THR A 38 16.46 -45.98 9.00
C THR A 38 15.07 -46.07 9.62
N PRO A 39 14.61 -45.07 10.40
CA PRO A 39 13.24 -45.04 10.89
C PRO A 39 12.27 -44.99 9.71
N ASP A 40 11.28 -45.86 9.72
CA ASP A 40 10.21 -45.89 8.73
C ASP A 40 9.37 -44.60 8.88
N PRO A 41 9.25 -43.75 7.84
CA PRO A 41 8.50 -42.50 7.94
C PRO A 41 7.01 -42.78 8.08
N THR A 42 6.50 -42.68 9.31
CA THR A 42 5.06 -42.66 9.56
C THR A 42 4.50 -41.32 9.08
N THR A 43 3.66 -41.36 8.05
CA THR A 43 2.94 -40.19 7.55
C THR A 43 1.88 -39.80 8.58
N PRO A 44 1.91 -38.58 9.15
CA PRO A 44 0.88 -38.13 10.08
C PRO A 44 -0.47 -38.08 9.36
N ALA A 45 -1.47 -38.76 9.90
CA ALA A 45 -2.84 -38.61 9.43
C ALA A 45 -3.30 -37.18 9.75
N GLN A 46 -3.49 -36.37 8.71
CA GLN A 46 -4.08 -35.04 8.85
C GLN A 46 -5.59 -35.18 9.04
N THR A 47 -6.07 -34.96 10.27
CA THR A 47 -7.47 -34.74 10.53
C THR A 47 -7.81 -33.31 10.13
N ALA A 48 -8.68 -33.15 9.13
CA ALA A 48 -9.12 -31.83 8.69
C ALA A 48 -9.86 -31.11 9.84
N PRO A 49 -9.57 -29.82 10.10
CA PRO A 49 -10.31 -29.05 11.09
C PRO A 49 -11.76 -28.89 10.66
N ASP A 50 -12.68 -29.20 11.58
CA ASP A 50 -14.10 -28.96 11.42
C ASP A 50 -14.34 -27.44 11.32
N GLN A 51 -14.67 -26.96 10.13
CA GLN A 51 -14.96 -25.55 9.89
C GLN A 51 -16.44 -25.29 10.15
N THR A 52 -16.76 -24.83 11.35
CA THR A 52 -18.07 -24.26 11.64
C THR A 52 -18.17 -22.90 10.96
N ALA A 53 -19.04 -22.77 9.95
CA ALA A 53 -19.26 -21.51 9.25
C ALA A 53 -19.74 -20.42 10.24
N PRO A 54 -19.20 -19.19 10.17
CA PRO A 54 -19.65 -18.12 11.04
C PRO A 54 -21.11 -17.77 10.71
N VAL A 55 -21.96 -17.81 11.74
CA VAL A 55 -23.35 -17.35 11.64
C VAL A 55 -23.31 -15.82 11.52
N GLN A 56 -23.64 -15.30 10.34
CA GLN A 56 -23.83 -13.87 10.15
C GLN A 56 -25.18 -13.45 10.75
N THR A 57 -25.15 -12.74 11.87
CA THR A 57 -26.31 -12.04 12.39
C THR A 57 -26.50 -10.77 11.57
N ALA A 58 -27.56 -10.73 10.75
CA ALA A 58 -27.93 -9.54 10.00
C ALA A 58 -28.19 -8.37 10.97
N PRO A 59 -27.64 -7.17 10.71
CA PRO A 59 -27.94 -5.98 11.49
C PRO A 59 -29.45 -5.72 11.52
N ALA A 60 -30.01 -5.48 12.71
CA ALA A 60 -31.41 -5.12 12.84
C ALA A 60 -31.69 -3.81 12.05
N PRO A 61 -32.84 -3.71 11.35
CA PRO A 61 -33.21 -2.50 10.65
C PRO A 61 -33.34 -1.36 11.67
N VAL A 62 -32.47 -0.37 11.57
CA VAL A 62 -32.61 0.89 12.29
C VAL A 62 -33.67 1.73 11.59
N THR A 63 -34.81 1.92 12.22
CA THR A 63 -35.81 2.89 11.79
C THR A 63 -35.20 4.30 11.93
N PRO A 64 -35.05 5.08 10.85
CA PRO A 64 -34.55 6.44 10.95
C PRO A 64 -35.45 7.27 11.87
N ALA A 65 -34.82 8.01 12.79
CA ALA A 65 -35.52 8.96 13.63
C ALA A 65 -36.23 10.02 12.74
N PRO A 66 -37.47 10.42 13.05
CA PRO A 66 -38.17 11.45 12.31
C PRO A 66 -37.36 12.76 12.36
N ALA A 67 -37.10 13.33 11.17
CA ALA A 67 -36.41 14.59 11.03
C ALA A 67 -37.19 15.70 11.77
N PRO A 68 -36.50 16.61 12.48
CA PRO A 68 -37.16 17.80 13.03
C PRO A 68 -37.79 18.59 11.88
N ALA A 69 -39.04 19.03 12.08
CA ALA A 69 -39.75 19.87 11.14
C ALA A 69 -39.01 21.22 11.03
N ASP A 70 -38.24 21.38 9.95
CA ASP A 70 -37.49 22.59 9.68
C ASP A 70 -38.39 23.63 8.97
N ALA A 71 -38.23 24.87 9.39
CA ALA A 71 -38.90 26.02 8.82
C ALA A 71 -38.43 26.21 7.37
N ALA A 72 -39.39 26.49 6.48
CA ALA A 72 -39.17 26.62 5.04
C ALA A 72 -37.99 27.57 4.71
N PRO A 73 -36.89 27.04 4.11
CA PRO A 73 -35.89 27.87 3.47
C PRO A 73 -36.42 28.34 2.12
N ALA A 74 -36.27 29.63 1.84
CA ALA A 74 -36.54 30.20 0.53
C ALA A 74 -35.70 29.48 -0.54
N ALA A 75 -36.36 29.06 -1.62
CA ALA A 75 -35.76 28.31 -2.72
C ALA A 75 -34.58 29.08 -3.34
N PRO A 76 -33.35 28.54 -3.35
CA PRO A 76 -32.33 29.03 -4.24
C PRO A 76 -32.70 28.58 -5.66
N ALA A 77 -32.71 29.54 -6.59
CA ALA A 77 -32.86 29.26 -8.01
C ALA A 77 -31.77 28.27 -8.44
N GLN A 78 -32.17 27.14 -9.03
CA GLN A 78 -31.26 26.23 -9.71
C GLN A 78 -30.61 26.97 -10.87
N ALA A 79 -29.38 27.44 -10.66
CA ALA A 79 -28.49 27.81 -11.74
C ALA A 79 -28.14 26.52 -12.50
N ALA A 80 -28.36 26.54 -13.81
CA ALA A 80 -27.90 25.48 -14.71
C ALA A 80 -26.41 25.19 -14.46
N PRO A 81 -25.95 23.93 -14.59
CA PRO A 81 -24.55 23.58 -14.39
C PRO A 81 -23.72 24.33 -15.43
N THR A 82 -23.10 25.43 -15.02
CA THR A 82 -22.04 26.07 -15.76
C THR A 82 -20.88 25.08 -15.79
N ALA A 83 -20.54 24.61 -16.99
CA ALA A 83 -19.36 23.80 -17.23
C ALA A 83 -18.16 24.49 -16.57
N GLN A 84 -17.64 23.90 -15.49
CA GLN A 84 -16.49 24.41 -14.77
C GLN A 84 -15.24 24.14 -15.65
N PRO A 85 -14.62 25.16 -16.25
CA PRO A 85 -13.39 24.98 -17.02
C PRO A 85 -12.27 24.74 -16.01
N GLY A 86 -11.86 23.49 -15.86
CA GLY A 86 -10.87 23.11 -14.85
C GLY A 86 -10.88 21.63 -14.45
N GLN A 87 -11.77 20.80 -15.01
CA GLN A 87 -11.53 19.37 -15.04
C GLN A 87 -10.37 19.09 -16.01
N SER A 88 -9.15 19.37 -15.55
CA SER A 88 -7.92 18.92 -16.19
C SER A 88 -8.03 17.41 -16.27
N VAL A 89 -8.41 16.95 -17.46
CA VAL A 89 -8.49 15.56 -17.83
C VAL A 89 -7.05 15.04 -17.71
N LEU A 90 -6.70 14.47 -16.55
CA LEU A 90 -5.56 13.55 -16.46
C LEU A 90 -5.95 12.31 -17.26
N THR A 91 -5.91 12.45 -18.57
CA THR A 91 -6.00 11.39 -19.57
C THR A 91 -4.64 10.71 -19.68
N ALA A 92 -3.92 10.58 -18.56
CA ALA A 92 -2.77 9.70 -18.51
C ALA A 92 -3.37 8.30 -18.40
N ASP A 93 -3.36 7.55 -19.51
CA ASP A 93 -3.59 6.11 -19.51
C ASP A 93 -2.43 5.46 -18.74
N LEU A 94 -2.48 5.62 -17.41
CA LEU A 94 -1.41 5.27 -16.50
C LEU A 94 -1.64 3.81 -16.13
N LYS A 95 -1.20 2.92 -17.02
CA LYS A 95 -1.27 1.48 -16.82
C LYS A 95 -0.04 0.99 -16.09
N LEU A 96 -0.25 0.04 -15.18
CA LEU A 96 0.82 -0.69 -14.55
C LEU A 96 1.45 -1.61 -15.60
N PRO A 97 2.77 -1.52 -15.86
CA PRO A 97 3.43 -2.42 -16.79
C PRO A 97 3.34 -3.87 -16.29
N ALA A 98 3.31 -4.81 -17.24
CA ALA A 98 3.46 -6.22 -16.90
C ALA A 98 4.87 -6.45 -16.33
N VAL A 99 4.95 -6.93 -15.09
CA VAL A 99 6.22 -7.15 -14.41
C VAL A 99 6.64 -8.62 -14.57
N ASP A 100 7.84 -8.85 -15.10
CA ASP A 100 8.35 -10.20 -15.32
C ASP A 100 8.39 -11.04 -14.02
N GLY A 101 7.84 -12.25 -14.11
CA GLY A 101 7.76 -13.19 -12.99
C GLY A 101 6.77 -12.81 -11.90
N LEU A 102 5.96 -11.76 -12.07
CA LEU A 102 4.86 -11.40 -11.16
C LEU A 102 3.55 -11.41 -11.95
N THR A 103 2.70 -12.39 -11.66
CA THR A 103 1.33 -12.41 -12.22
C THR A 103 0.41 -11.58 -11.33
N PRO A 104 -0.20 -10.50 -11.84
CA PRO A 104 -1.20 -9.77 -11.07
C PRO A 104 -2.40 -10.69 -10.82
N LEU A 105 -2.76 -10.86 -9.56
CA LEU A 105 -3.97 -11.57 -9.16
C LEU A 105 -5.22 -10.77 -9.54
N ARG A 106 -5.13 -9.45 -9.40
CA ARG A 106 -6.20 -8.52 -9.70
C ARG A 106 -5.63 -7.15 -10.01
N THR A 107 -6.26 -6.48 -10.95
CA THR A 107 -5.99 -5.08 -11.28
C THR A 107 -7.26 -4.28 -11.06
N VAL A 108 -7.14 -3.09 -10.50
CA VAL A 108 -8.24 -2.18 -10.18
C VAL A 108 -7.88 -0.79 -10.69
N ASP A 109 -8.72 -0.23 -11.53
CA ASP A 109 -8.58 1.15 -11.97
C ASP A 109 -9.06 2.08 -10.85
N THR A 110 -8.28 3.11 -10.57
CA THR A 110 -8.55 4.12 -9.55
C THR A 110 -8.74 5.48 -10.22
N VAL A 111 -9.26 6.46 -9.48
CA VAL A 111 -9.49 7.81 -10.00
C VAL A 111 -8.17 8.50 -10.44
N LEU A 112 -7.04 8.11 -9.85
CA LEU A 112 -5.73 8.73 -10.08
C LEU A 112 -4.72 7.85 -10.84
N GLY A 113 -5.12 6.64 -11.24
CA GLY A 113 -4.23 5.67 -11.88
C GLY A 113 -4.71 4.24 -11.69
N GLN A 114 -3.81 3.31 -11.38
CA GLN A 114 -4.11 1.87 -11.33
C GLN A 114 -3.44 1.18 -10.15
N ALA A 115 -4.12 0.20 -9.56
CA ALA A 115 -3.57 -0.66 -8.53
C ALA A 115 -3.59 -2.13 -8.98
N ALA A 116 -2.52 -2.87 -8.69
CA ALA A 116 -2.47 -4.31 -8.91
C ALA A 116 -2.07 -5.05 -7.63
N ILE A 117 -2.64 -6.24 -7.47
CA ILE A 117 -2.37 -7.13 -6.34
C ILE A 117 -1.47 -8.26 -6.83
N TYR A 118 -0.34 -8.46 -6.17
CA TYR A 118 0.62 -9.51 -6.46
C TYR A 118 0.75 -10.49 -5.29
N ARG A 119 1.19 -11.71 -5.59
CA ARG A 119 1.69 -12.64 -4.55
C ARG A 119 3.14 -12.30 -4.23
N GLY A 120 3.48 -12.31 -2.95
CA GLY A 120 4.85 -12.09 -2.48
C GLY A 120 5.00 -10.83 -1.63
N SER A 121 6.25 -10.43 -1.42
CA SER A 121 6.61 -9.34 -0.53
C SER A 121 6.79 -8.01 -1.26
N VAL A 122 6.58 -6.90 -0.53
CA VAL A 122 6.86 -5.54 -1.05
C VAL A 122 8.30 -5.40 -1.52
N LYS A 123 9.22 -6.10 -0.83
CA LYS A 123 10.65 -6.09 -1.12
C LYS A 123 11.00 -6.69 -2.49
N ASP A 124 10.14 -7.55 -3.03
CA ASP A 124 10.30 -8.13 -4.37
C ASP A 124 9.47 -7.38 -5.42
N ALA A 125 8.21 -7.04 -5.09
CA ALA A 125 7.28 -6.48 -6.07
C ALA A 125 7.61 -5.04 -6.46
N LEU A 126 7.96 -4.20 -5.48
CA LEU A 126 8.22 -2.78 -5.72
C LEU A 126 9.46 -2.54 -6.61
N PRO A 127 10.65 -3.09 -6.35
CA PRO A 127 11.82 -2.85 -7.20
C PRO A 127 11.60 -3.35 -8.64
N ARG A 128 10.93 -4.48 -8.83
CA ARG A 128 10.63 -4.97 -10.18
C ARG A 128 9.63 -4.09 -10.93
N THR A 129 8.62 -3.55 -10.23
CA THR A 129 7.68 -2.59 -10.82
C THR A 129 8.39 -1.31 -11.23
N VAL A 130 9.30 -0.81 -10.38
CA VAL A 130 10.13 0.36 -10.71
C VAL A 130 11.00 0.10 -11.93
N THR A 131 11.69 -1.04 -12.02
CA THR A 131 12.48 -1.41 -13.21
C THR A 131 11.63 -1.50 -14.48
N ALA A 132 10.40 -2.05 -14.38
CA ALA A 132 9.48 -2.09 -15.50
C ALA A 132 9.03 -0.69 -15.95
N LEU A 133 8.77 0.22 -15.01
CA LEU A 133 8.45 1.63 -15.31
C LEU A 133 9.66 2.38 -15.89
N GLU A 134 10.87 2.12 -15.41
CA GLU A 134 12.10 2.68 -16.00
C GLU A 134 12.27 2.26 -17.46
N ALA A 135 11.94 1.00 -17.80
CA ALA A 135 11.93 0.52 -19.18
C ALA A 135 10.89 1.24 -20.07
N GLU A 136 9.80 1.76 -19.48
CA GLU A 136 8.82 2.60 -20.19
C GLU A 136 9.22 4.09 -20.28
N GLY A 137 10.36 4.45 -19.70
CA GLY A 137 10.92 5.80 -19.73
C GLY A 137 10.52 6.68 -18.54
N PHE A 138 10.06 6.09 -17.43
CA PHE A 138 9.99 6.80 -16.15
C PHE A 138 11.38 6.91 -15.52
N THR A 139 11.61 7.96 -14.74
CA THR A 139 12.88 8.20 -14.03
C THR A 139 12.63 8.34 -12.54
N VAL A 140 13.35 7.62 -11.69
CA VAL A 140 13.18 7.74 -10.24
C VAL A 140 13.65 9.11 -9.78
N ARG A 141 12.75 9.85 -9.11
CA ARG A 141 13.00 11.20 -8.62
C ARG A 141 13.31 11.23 -7.14
N ASP A 142 12.54 10.48 -6.36
CA ASP A 142 12.67 10.39 -4.90
C ASP A 142 12.07 9.08 -4.37
N GLY A 143 12.31 8.77 -3.09
CA GLY A 143 11.77 7.59 -2.41
C GLY A 143 12.72 6.41 -2.33
N ASN A 144 12.22 5.35 -1.70
CA ASN A 144 13.00 4.15 -1.42
C ASN A 144 12.17 2.91 -1.78
N ALA A 145 12.65 2.13 -2.75
CA ALA A 145 12.02 0.87 -3.15
C ALA A 145 11.92 -0.16 -2.00
N SER A 146 12.67 0.03 -0.91
CA SER A 146 12.55 -0.77 0.32
C SER A 146 11.54 -0.19 1.32
N GLY A 147 11.20 1.10 1.20
CA GLY A 147 10.31 1.84 2.10
C GLY A 147 8.84 1.80 1.71
N GLY A 148 8.49 1.09 0.64
CA GLY A 148 7.10 0.96 0.20
C GLY A 148 6.59 2.13 -0.64
N SER A 149 7.39 3.16 -0.93
CA SER A 149 7.00 4.21 -1.89
C SER A 149 8.17 4.80 -2.67
N VAL A 150 7.94 5.09 -3.96
CA VAL A 150 8.89 5.67 -4.91
C VAL A 150 8.17 6.67 -5.78
N THR A 151 8.74 7.86 -5.94
CA THR A 151 8.23 8.87 -6.88
C THR A 151 9.05 8.82 -8.16
N LEU A 152 8.38 8.70 -9.30
CA LEU A 152 8.98 8.71 -10.62
C LEU A 152 8.51 9.95 -11.41
N ASP A 153 9.30 10.37 -12.38
CA ASP A 153 8.97 11.44 -13.32
C ASP A 153 9.05 10.92 -14.76
N ARG A 154 8.05 11.28 -15.57
CA ARG A 154 8.07 11.07 -17.02
C ARG A 154 7.59 12.33 -17.71
N GLN A 155 8.49 12.98 -18.45
CA GLN A 155 8.19 14.19 -19.21
C GLN A 155 7.59 15.33 -18.36
N GLY A 156 8.04 15.45 -17.10
CA GLY A 156 7.54 16.47 -16.16
C GLY A 156 6.24 16.09 -15.43
N GLN A 157 5.74 14.87 -15.63
CA GLN A 157 4.64 14.31 -14.84
C GLN A 157 5.23 13.45 -13.72
N ALA A 158 5.01 13.89 -12.48
CA ALA A 158 5.35 13.12 -11.29
C ALA A 158 4.29 12.05 -11.03
N VAL A 159 4.74 10.83 -10.72
CA VAL A 159 3.90 9.66 -10.45
C VAL A 159 4.45 8.96 -9.21
N SER A 160 3.56 8.64 -8.27
CA SER A 160 3.91 7.92 -7.04
C SER A 160 3.53 6.46 -7.17
N VAL A 161 4.49 5.57 -6.93
CA VAL A 161 4.29 4.13 -6.78
C VAL A 161 4.36 3.83 -5.29
N THR A 162 3.28 3.29 -4.74
CA THR A 162 3.23 2.83 -3.34
C THR A 162 2.92 1.35 -3.31
N ALA A 163 3.62 0.60 -2.48
CA ALA A 163 3.39 -0.82 -2.25
C ALA A 163 3.18 -1.07 -0.76
N HIS A 164 2.12 -1.81 -0.41
CA HIS A 164 1.85 -2.26 0.95
C HIS A 164 1.62 -3.77 0.97
N GLU A 165 2.04 -4.41 2.05
CA GLU A 165 1.86 -5.83 2.28
C GLU A 165 0.68 -6.06 3.24
N GLU A 166 -0.25 -6.93 2.84
CA GLU A 166 -1.38 -7.33 3.67
C GLU A 166 -1.64 -8.83 3.45
N LEU A 167 -1.59 -9.63 4.53
CA LEU A 167 -1.88 -11.07 4.48
C LEU A 167 -1.02 -11.87 3.47
N GLY A 168 0.24 -11.48 3.28
CA GLY A 168 1.16 -12.11 2.31
C GLY A 168 0.87 -11.77 0.85
N LEU A 169 0.00 -10.79 0.61
CA LEU A 169 -0.23 -10.18 -0.69
C LEU A 169 0.38 -8.78 -0.69
N THR A 170 0.93 -8.38 -1.83
CA THR A 170 1.43 -7.02 -2.02
C THR A 170 0.50 -6.27 -2.96
N VAL A 171 -0.02 -5.14 -2.51
CA VAL A 171 -0.81 -4.23 -3.32
C VAL A 171 0.09 -3.09 -3.77
N VAL A 172 0.29 -2.96 -5.08
CA VAL A 172 1.07 -1.88 -5.69
C VAL A 172 0.10 -0.91 -6.36
N SER A 173 0.08 0.34 -5.92
CA SER A 173 -0.72 1.42 -6.49
C SER A 173 0.18 2.42 -7.20
N LEU A 174 -0.18 2.78 -8.43
CA LEU A 174 0.42 3.81 -9.24
C LEU A 174 -0.56 4.97 -9.35
N SER A 175 -0.17 6.14 -8.85
CA SER A 175 -1.02 7.33 -8.77
C SER A 175 -0.27 8.53 -9.34
N ALA A 176 -0.92 9.33 -10.19
CA ALA A 176 -0.36 10.60 -10.60
C ALA A 176 -0.24 11.55 -9.39
N ASP A 177 0.93 12.18 -9.22
CA ASP A 177 1.11 13.20 -8.19
C ASP A 177 0.55 14.54 -8.70
N LEU A 178 -0.52 14.99 -8.08
CA LEU A 178 -1.21 16.22 -8.47
C LEU A 178 -0.49 17.49 -7.97
N GLN A 179 0.53 17.36 -7.12
CA GLN A 179 1.19 18.52 -6.51
C GLN A 179 2.14 19.23 -7.50
N GLY A 180 2.59 18.53 -8.55
CA GLY A 180 3.41 19.11 -9.62
C GLY A 180 2.65 20.02 -10.61
N ALA A 181 1.32 19.95 -10.67
CA ALA A 181 0.53 20.71 -11.65
C ALA A 181 0.32 22.20 -11.27
N GLY A 182 0.81 22.63 -10.10
CA GLY A 182 0.54 23.97 -9.54
C GLY A 182 1.48 25.09 -9.96
N THR A 183 2.61 24.82 -10.61
CA THR A 183 3.51 25.87 -11.11
C THR A 183 3.32 26.05 -12.61
N VAL A 184 2.21 26.67 -13.00
CA VAL A 184 2.18 27.34 -14.30
C VAL A 184 3.38 28.29 -14.30
N PRO A 185 4.36 28.15 -15.20
CA PRO A 185 5.42 29.13 -15.29
C PRO A 185 4.71 30.47 -15.49
N ALA A 186 4.93 31.40 -14.56
CA ALA A 186 4.49 32.76 -14.75
C ALA A 186 5.13 33.23 -16.05
N THR A 187 4.39 33.16 -17.16
CA THR A 187 4.74 33.88 -18.35
C THR A 187 4.74 35.31 -17.88
N THR A 188 5.94 35.87 -17.68
CA THR A 188 6.19 37.30 -17.60
C THR A 188 5.81 37.86 -18.97
N GLY A 189 4.50 37.88 -19.24
CA GLY A 189 3.90 38.66 -20.29
C GLY A 189 4.32 40.07 -19.99
N THR A 190 5.24 40.57 -20.79
CA THR A 190 5.67 41.96 -20.81
C THR A 190 4.40 42.74 -21.11
N ALA A 191 3.75 43.24 -20.05
CA ALA A 191 2.57 44.06 -20.17
C ALA A 191 2.96 45.25 -21.04
N THR A 192 2.49 45.24 -22.28
CA THR A 192 2.51 46.43 -23.12
C THR A 192 1.69 47.47 -22.35
N PRO A 193 2.26 48.63 -22.00
CA PRO A 193 1.57 49.63 -21.22
C PRO A 193 0.28 50.03 -21.96
N PRO A 194 -0.88 50.07 -21.29
CA PRO A 194 -2.12 50.51 -21.93
C PRO A 194 -1.97 51.96 -22.39
N PRO A 195 -2.53 52.32 -23.56
CA PRO A 195 -2.51 53.71 -24.03
C PRO A 195 -3.30 54.59 -23.06
N ALA A 196 -2.73 55.75 -22.75
CA ALA A 196 -3.32 56.75 -21.86
C ALA A 196 -4.70 57.17 -22.38
N ALA A 197 -5.75 56.87 -21.59
CA ALA A 197 -7.09 57.40 -21.80
C ALA A 197 -7.28 58.68 -20.98
N PRO A 198 -8.09 59.64 -21.49
CA PRO A 198 -8.17 60.99 -20.95
C PRO A 198 -8.94 61.06 -19.63
N THR A 199 -8.50 62.02 -18.83
CA THR A 199 -9.15 62.62 -17.67
C THR A 199 -10.63 62.93 -17.93
N ASP A 200 -11.46 62.61 -16.95
CA ASP A 200 -12.65 63.35 -16.48
C ASP A 200 -13.87 62.44 -16.25
N ALA A 201 -14.11 62.09 -14.98
CA ALA A 201 -15.44 61.77 -14.46
C ALA A 201 -15.42 61.84 -12.92
N ALA A 202 -16.38 62.59 -12.39
CA ALA A 202 -16.60 62.94 -10.99
C ALA A 202 -16.67 61.75 -10.00
N PRO A 203 -16.39 61.99 -8.70
CA PRO A 203 -16.48 60.96 -7.67
C PRO A 203 -17.95 60.62 -7.35
N VAL A 204 -18.39 59.42 -7.76
CA VAL A 204 -19.59 58.78 -7.22
C VAL A 204 -19.23 58.04 -5.94
N SER A 205 -19.90 58.42 -4.85
CA SER A 205 -19.77 57.79 -3.53
C SER A 205 -20.11 56.30 -3.60
N ALA A 206 -19.13 55.45 -3.28
CA ALA A 206 -19.33 54.02 -3.13
C ALA A 206 -20.13 53.71 -1.86
N PRO A 207 -21.03 52.70 -1.87
CA PRO A 207 -21.63 52.20 -0.65
C PRO A 207 -20.55 51.53 0.22
N THR A 208 -20.51 51.90 1.49
CA THR A 208 -19.70 51.25 2.51
C THR A 208 -20.23 49.83 2.74
N ASP A 209 -19.72 48.88 1.97
CA ASP A 209 -19.92 47.45 2.21
C ASP A 209 -19.09 47.07 3.45
N ALA A 210 -19.78 46.89 4.57
CA ALA A 210 -19.18 46.51 5.83
C ALA A 210 -18.71 45.05 5.72
N VAL A 211 -17.43 44.86 5.38
CA VAL A 211 -16.78 43.55 5.38
C VAL A 211 -16.98 42.92 6.76
N PRO A 212 -17.70 41.79 6.88
CA PRO A 212 -17.86 41.11 8.16
C PRO A 212 -16.48 40.68 8.66
N ALA A 213 -16.21 40.96 9.94
CA ALA A 213 -14.96 40.61 10.58
C ALA A 213 -14.65 39.11 10.39
N PRO A 214 -13.37 38.73 10.20
CA PRO A 214 -12.97 37.35 10.02
C PRO A 214 -13.44 36.54 11.23
N VAL A 215 -14.28 35.53 10.97
CA VAL A 215 -14.66 34.57 12.00
C VAL A 215 -13.41 33.77 12.36
N THR A 216 -12.98 33.86 13.61
CA THR A 216 -11.89 33.04 14.15
C THR A 216 -12.31 31.58 14.04
N PRO A 217 -11.59 30.73 13.30
CA PRO A 217 -11.89 29.30 13.25
C PRO A 217 -11.90 28.73 14.66
N ALA A 218 -12.98 28.03 15.02
CA ALA A 218 -13.04 27.32 16.29
C ALA A 218 -11.88 26.32 16.34
N VAL A 219 -11.13 26.33 17.44
CA VAL A 219 -10.06 25.36 17.70
C VAL A 219 -10.69 23.97 17.67
N PRO A 220 -10.23 23.05 16.80
CA PRO A 220 -10.71 21.68 16.79
C PRO A 220 -10.55 21.08 18.18
N ALA A 221 -11.61 20.47 18.70
CA ALA A 221 -11.55 19.78 19.98
C ALA A 221 -10.45 18.71 19.93
N ASP A 222 -9.63 18.65 20.98
CA ASP A 222 -8.56 17.68 21.13
C ASP A 222 -9.15 16.26 21.01
N PRO A 223 -8.64 15.39 20.12
CA PRO A 223 -9.13 14.03 20.02
C PRO A 223 -8.98 13.33 21.37
N SER A 224 -10.04 12.65 21.80
CA SER A 224 -9.98 11.83 23.01
C SER A 224 -8.84 10.82 22.91
N ALA A 225 -8.10 10.65 24.00
CA ALA A 225 -6.99 9.72 24.05
C ALA A 225 -7.44 8.31 23.64
N PRO A 226 -6.62 7.57 22.87
CA PRO A 226 -6.94 6.22 22.45
C PRO A 226 -7.17 5.32 23.67
N VAL A 227 -8.27 4.56 23.64
CA VAL A 227 -8.56 3.55 24.66
C VAL A 227 -7.50 2.46 24.55
N ALA A 228 -6.80 2.19 25.66
CA ALA A 228 -5.79 1.13 25.71
C ALA A 228 -6.44 -0.23 25.39
N PRO A 229 -5.82 -1.08 24.56
CA PRO A 229 -6.30 -2.43 24.31
C PRO A 229 -6.44 -3.21 25.63
N ALA A 230 -7.52 -3.98 25.74
CA ALA A 230 -7.69 -4.90 26.86
C ALA A 230 -6.51 -5.88 26.91
N ALA A 231 -5.99 -6.13 28.12
CA ALA A 231 -4.95 -7.12 28.31
C ALA A 231 -5.45 -8.51 27.87
N PRO A 232 -4.61 -9.31 27.18
CA PRO A 232 -4.98 -10.67 26.81
C PRO A 232 -5.28 -11.50 28.06
N THR A 233 -6.40 -12.21 28.05
CA THR A 233 -6.68 -13.24 29.07
C THR A 233 -5.72 -14.42 28.88
N ASP A 234 -5.19 -14.92 29.99
CA ASP A 234 -4.27 -16.05 30.04
C ASP A 234 -4.90 -17.29 29.37
N PRO A 235 -4.20 -18.00 28.47
CA PRO A 235 -4.71 -19.23 27.88
C PRO A 235 -5.08 -20.25 28.96
N ALA A 236 -6.17 -20.98 28.74
CA ALA A 236 -6.52 -22.10 29.60
C ALA A 236 -5.35 -23.10 29.68
N ALA A 237 -5.06 -23.59 30.89
CA ALA A 237 -4.00 -24.57 31.10
C ALA A 237 -4.22 -25.82 30.21
N PRO A 238 -3.15 -26.43 29.68
CA PRO A 238 -3.25 -27.66 28.90
C PRO A 238 -3.97 -28.76 29.68
N ALA A 239 -4.87 -29.47 29.01
CA ALA A 239 -5.49 -30.65 29.59
C ALA A 239 -4.40 -31.68 29.94
N THR A 240 -4.48 -32.25 31.15
CA THR A 240 -3.65 -33.39 31.54
C THR A 240 -3.86 -34.55 30.56
N PRO A 241 -2.80 -35.10 29.97
CA PRO A 241 -2.90 -36.31 29.16
C PRO A 241 -3.61 -37.42 29.94
N GLY A 242 -4.62 -38.04 29.34
CA GLY A 242 -5.30 -39.19 29.93
C GLY A 242 -4.36 -40.38 30.05
N ASP A 243 -4.65 -41.27 31.01
CA ASP A 243 -3.90 -42.50 31.21
C ASP A 243 -3.82 -43.35 29.92
N PRO A 244 -2.68 -44.00 29.66
CA PRO A 244 -2.51 -44.85 28.50
C PRO A 244 -3.54 -45.99 28.52
N LEU A 245 -4.20 -46.21 27.39
CA LEU A 245 -5.13 -47.32 27.25
C LEU A 245 -4.40 -48.64 27.51
N THR A 246 -4.98 -49.46 28.39
CA THR A 246 -4.51 -50.82 28.62
C THR A 246 -4.68 -51.64 27.34
N PRO A 247 -3.62 -52.34 26.86
CA PRO A 247 -3.72 -53.16 25.67
C PRO A 247 -4.78 -54.26 25.84
N VAL A 248 -5.63 -54.43 24.84
CA VAL A 248 -6.58 -55.55 24.79
C VAL A 248 -5.79 -56.84 24.50
N PRO A 249 -6.01 -57.92 25.26
CA PRO A 249 -5.36 -59.21 25.01
C PRO A 249 -5.67 -59.74 23.60
N ALA A 250 -4.65 -60.24 22.91
CA ALA A 250 -4.84 -60.89 21.62
C ALA A 250 -5.69 -62.17 21.77
N PRO A 251 -6.60 -62.46 20.83
CA PRO A 251 -7.34 -63.72 20.84
C PRO A 251 -6.38 -64.91 20.65
N PRO A 252 -6.72 -66.09 21.22
CA PRO A 252 -5.88 -67.28 21.08
C PRO A 252 -5.82 -67.73 19.61
N SER A 253 -4.61 -68.01 19.13
CA SER A 253 -4.40 -68.62 17.81
C SER A 253 -5.06 -70.00 17.77
N MET A 254 -5.96 -70.23 16.81
CA MET A 254 -6.52 -71.56 16.57
C MET A 254 -5.45 -72.49 15.96
N PRO A 255 -5.43 -73.78 16.37
CA PRO A 255 -4.45 -74.78 15.91
C PRO A 255 -4.67 -75.24 14.47
#